data_AF-A0ABD5QR72-F1
#
_entry.id   AF-A0ABD5QR72-F1
#
_cell.length_a   1.000
_cell.length_b   1.000
_cell.length_c   1.000
_cell.angle_alpha   90.00
_cell.angle_beta   90.00
_cell.angle_gamma   90.00
#
_symmetry.space_group_name_H-M   'P 1'
#
loop_
_entity.id
_entity.type
_entity.pdbx_description
1 polymer ?
#
loop_
_entity_poly.entity_id
_entity_poly.type
_entity_poly.pdbx_seq_one_letter_code
_entity_poly.pdbx_strand_id
1 'polypeptide(L)'
;MPTPPTPDGGRAEGETPKPMTLYRLHGCPYCERIVRWLEGHGIEYRSVFVAGEHSRRDEVARVSGTRAVPLLIDPATGVTMPESGNILEYLVRTYGEEGDTAAFDELTVTEFGDSDHPTVGETAPAFTRPLVTDESWSNVALSELVDDAGSVLLVFYPLNWGGKSMFWWKEIQRRGWGGDDLSVVGVGIGQPFDHQRFIEGRELPYPLYSDPGNGVAEAYDVVHELDGMEGIAEPRPATFLVGADRTVEHVWVADEWPETPPYDEIESALPTGSSE
;
A
#
# COMPACT_ATOMS: atom_id res chain seq x y z
N MET A 1 36.16 22.79 -65.80
CA MET A 1 34.86 22.42 -65.22
C MET A 1 34.77 23.08 -63.85
N PRO A 2 33.67 23.79 -63.53
CA PRO A 2 33.54 24.49 -62.26
C PRO A 2 33.42 23.51 -61.09
N THR A 3 34.08 23.84 -59.98
CA THR A 3 33.98 23.16 -58.69
C THR A 3 32.53 23.20 -58.20
N PRO A 4 31.96 22.11 -57.67
CA PRO A 4 30.61 22.15 -57.10
C PRO A 4 30.58 23.07 -55.87
N PRO A 5 29.46 23.77 -55.62
CA PRO A 5 29.28 24.56 -54.41
C PRO A 5 29.23 23.62 -53.19
N THR A 6 29.96 23.98 -52.13
CA THR A 6 29.79 23.41 -50.81
C THR A 6 28.36 23.70 -50.33
N PRO A 7 27.56 22.71 -49.88
CA PRO A 7 26.31 23.00 -49.24
C PRO A 7 26.62 23.64 -47.89
N ASP A 8 26.35 24.93 -47.80
CA ASP A 8 26.20 25.69 -46.57
C ASP A 8 24.94 25.16 -45.86
N GLY A 9 25.14 24.06 -45.14
CA GLY A 9 24.13 23.44 -44.29
C GLY A 9 24.32 23.94 -42.88
N GLY A 10 23.87 25.16 -42.61
CA GLY A 10 23.68 25.64 -41.25
C GLY A 10 22.84 24.64 -40.47
N ARG A 11 23.50 23.84 -39.62
CA ARG A 11 22.81 23.22 -38.49
C ARG A 11 22.37 24.38 -37.61
N ALA A 12 21.08 24.52 -37.40
CA ALA A 12 20.55 25.41 -36.39
C ALA A 12 21.22 25.07 -35.06
N GLU A 13 22.05 25.99 -34.57
CA GLU A 13 22.55 25.98 -33.20
C GLU A 13 21.37 26.25 -32.26
N GLY A 14 21.19 25.40 -31.25
CA GLY A 14 20.68 25.85 -29.96
C GLY A 14 19.19 25.68 -29.64
N GLU A 15 18.57 24.55 -29.97
CA GLU A 15 17.38 24.13 -29.20
C GLU A 15 17.83 23.12 -28.14
N THR A 16 17.94 23.57 -26.88
CA THR A 16 18.19 22.68 -25.74
C THR A 16 17.08 21.61 -25.73
N PRO A 17 17.41 20.31 -25.69
CA PRO A 17 16.40 19.26 -25.66
C PRO A 17 15.44 19.52 -24.51
N LYS A 18 14.14 19.52 -24.81
CA LYS A 18 13.13 19.75 -23.78
C LYS A 18 13.22 18.61 -22.76
N PRO A 19 13.38 18.91 -21.45
CA PRO A 19 13.52 17.87 -20.44
C PRO A 19 12.24 17.04 -20.37
N MET A 20 12.40 15.77 -19.95
CA MET A 20 11.26 14.91 -19.64
C MET A 20 10.35 15.60 -18.62
N THR A 21 9.05 15.32 -18.66
CA THR A 21 8.09 15.84 -17.69
C THR A 21 7.50 14.69 -16.90
N LEU A 22 7.59 14.76 -15.57
CA LEU A 22 6.97 13.81 -14.65
C LEU A 22 5.84 14.50 -13.90
N TYR A 23 4.60 14.09 -14.15
CA TYR A 23 3.47 14.49 -13.33
C TYR A 23 3.39 13.60 -12.10
N ARG A 24 3.31 14.22 -10.92
CA ARG A 24 3.38 13.50 -9.64
C ARG A 24 2.44 14.08 -8.59
N LEU A 25 2.11 13.26 -7.60
CA LEU A 25 1.36 13.66 -6.42
C LEU A 25 2.30 13.73 -5.20
N HIS A 26 2.05 14.68 -4.29
CA HIS A 26 2.75 14.74 -3.01
C HIS A 26 2.56 13.45 -2.20
N GLY A 27 3.65 12.88 -1.68
CA GLY A 27 3.62 11.66 -0.88
C GLY A 27 3.29 10.38 -1.67
N CYS A 28 3.33 10.42 -3.01
CA CYS A 28 3.07 9.23 -3.82
C CYS A 28 4.33 8.35 -3.91
N PRO A 29 4.35 7.15 -3.30
CA PRO A 29 5.54 6.28 -3.30
C PRO A 29 5.97 5.88 -4.71
N TYR A 30 5.01 5.68 -5.62
CA TYR A 30 5.27 5.35 -7.01
C TYR A 30 5.96 6.48 -7.79
N CYS A 31 5.63 7.73 -7.48
CA CYS A 31 6.29 8.89 -8.09
C CYS A 31 7.73 9.03 -7.59
N GLU A 32 7.96 8.82 -6.28
CA GLU A 32 9.30 8.89 -5.69
C GLU A 32 10.27 7.86 -6.27
N ARG A 33 9.78 6.67 -6.66
CA ARG A 33 10.64 5.66 -7.31
C ARG A 33 11.21 6.16 -8.64
N ILE A 34 10.36 6.73 -9.48
CA ILE A 34 10.79 7.29 -10.77
C ILE A 34 11.75 8.45 -10.55
N VAL A 35 11.48 9.30 -9.55
CA VAL A 35 12.35 10.41 -9.17
C VAL A 35 13.73 9.92 -8.75
N ARG A 36 13.80 8.96 -7.81
CA ARG A 36 15.05 8.37 -7.35
C ARG A 36 15.83 7.75 -8.50
N TRP A 37 15.14 7.04 -9.39
CA TRP A 37 15.78 6.47 -10.57
C TRP A 37 16.36 7.55 -11.48
N LEU A 38 15.56 8.55 -11.88
CA LEU A 38 16.02 9.65 -12.73
C LEU A 38 17.19 10.41 -12.12
N GLU A 39 17.12 10.73 -10.82
CA GLU A 39 18.19 11.43 -10.10
C GLU A 39 19.45 10.58 -9.93
N GLY A 40 19.29 9.29 -9.65
CA GLY A 40 20.40 8.33 -9.54
C GLY A 40 21.20 8.19 -10.84
N HIS A 41 20.54 8.35 -11.99
CA HIS A 41 21.16 8.31 -13.31
C HIS A 41 21.52 9.72 -13.85
N GLY A 42 21.36 10.77 -13.03
CA GLY A 42 21.68 12.15 -13.41
C GLY A 42 20.85 12.70 -14.57
N ILE A 43 19.64 12.16 -14.78
CA ILE A 43 18.78 12.53 -15.91
C ILE A 43 17.94 13.75 -15.54
N GLU A 44 18.03 14.80 -16.35
CA GLU A 44 17.26 16.02 -16.13
C GLU A 44 15.78 15.82 -16.47
N TYR A 45 14.90 16.22 -15.55
CA TYR A 45 13.46 16.16 -15.73
C TYR A 45 12.77 17.35 -15.05
N ARG A 46 11.60 17.71 -15.57
CA ARG A 46 10.68 18.68 -14.99
C ARG A 46 9.61 17.96 -14.19
N SER A 47 9.53 18.27 -12.91
CA SER A 47 8.46 17.81 -12.02
C SER A 47 7.22 18.73 -12.10
N VAL A 48 6.03 18.15 -12.24
CA VAL A 48 4.74 18.87 -12.18
C VAL A 48 3.85 18.22 -11.13
N PHE A 49 3.58 18.95 -10.04
CA PHE A 49 2.67 18.46 -8.99
C PHE A 49 1.21 18.65 -9.39
N VAL A 50 0.40 17.61 -9.19
CA VAL A 50 -1.03 17.60 -9.53
C VAL A 50 -1.90 17.63 -8.27
N ALA A 51 -3.19 17.93 -8.46
CA ALA A 51 -4.18 17.89 -7.39
C ALA A 51 -4.28 16.50 -6.74
N GLY A 52 -4.48 16.48 -5.41
CA GLY A 52 -4.75 15.27 -4.63
C GLY A 52 -5.98 14.53 -5.14
N GLU A 53 -7.07 15.26 -5.32
CA GLU A 53 -8.32 14.74 -5.87
C GLU A 53 -8.13 14.24 -7.31
N HIS A 54 -8.39 12.95 -7.53
CA HIS A 54 -8.22 12.32 -8.84
C HIS A 54 -9.05 13.00 -9.93
N SER A 55 -10.29 13.40 -9.62
CA SER A 55 -11.20 14.06 -10.57
C SER A 55 -10.69 15.41 -11.09
N ARG A 56 -9.82 16.09 -10.34
CA ARG A 56 -9.32 17.44 -10.68
C ARG A 56 -8.04 17.44 -11.52
N ARG A 57 -7.52 16.27 -11.91
CA ARG A 57 -6.27 16.13 -12.68
C ARG A 57 -6.50 16.29 -14.19
N ASP A 58 -7.20 17.36 -14.59
CA ASP A 58 -7.64 17.55 -15.98
C ASP A 58 -6.49 17.71 -16.98
N GLU A 59 -5.38 18.31 -16.56
CA GLU A 59 -4.19 18.41 -17.41
C GLU A 59 -3.63 17.02 -17.76
N VAL A 60 -3.50 16.14 -16.76
CA VAL A 60 -3.04 14.75 -16.94
C VAL A 60 -3.99 14.01 -17.88
N ALA A 61 -5.30 14.17 -17.68
CA ALA A 61 -6.35 13.58 -18.53
C ALA A 61 -6.19 14.03 -19.99
N ARG A 62 -5.96 15.32 -20.19
CA ARG A 62 -5.83 15.93 -21.52
C ARG A 62 -4.60 15.41 -22.27
N VAL A 63 -3.48 15.20 -21.59
CA VAL A 63 -2.22 14.80 -22.24
C VAL A 63 -2.05 13.30 -22.37
N SER A 64 -2.68 12.50 -21.51
CA SER A 64 -2.48 11.04 -21.48
C SER A 64 -3.74 10.20 -21.68
N GLY A 65 -4.92 10.83 -21.71
CA GLY A 65 -6.21 10.11 -21.73
C GLY A 65 -6.63 9.54 -20.38
N THR A 66 -5.77 9.62 -19.34
CA THR A 66 -6.03 9.12 -17.98
C THR A 66 -5.69 10.17 -16.93
N ARG A 67 -6.21 10.04 -15.70
CA ARG A 67 -5.87 10.88 -14.55
C ARG A 67 -4.89 10.20 -13.58
N ALA A 68 -4.32 9.06 -13.99
CA ALA A 68 -3.33 8.33 -13.23
C ALA A 68 -2.02 9.12 -13.11
N VAL A 69 -1.39 9.03 -11.93
CA VAL A 69 -0.02 9.47 -11.71
C VAL A 69 0.73 8.37 -10.94
N PRO A 70 2.03 8.18 -11.17
CA PRO A 70 2.91 8.99 -12.03
C PRO A 70 2.58 8.88 -13.53
N LEU A 71 2.82 9.98 -14.25
CA LEU A 71 2.78 10.04 -15.71
C LEU A 71 4.10 10.64 -16.20
N LEU A 72 4.84 9.90 -17.02
CA LEU A 72 6.05 10.38 -17.68
C LEU A 72 5.73 10.82 -19.12
N ILE A 73 6.23 11.98 -19.51
CA ILE A 73 6.28 12.45 -20.89
C ILE A 73 7.75 12.63 -21.25
N ASP A 74 8.20 11.92 -22.26
CA ASP A 74 9.56 12.02 -22.78
C ASP A 74 9.55 12.56 -24.22
N PRO A 75 9.91 13.85 -24.40
CA PRO A 75 9.99 14.44 -25.73
C PRO A 75 11.06 13.83 -26.63
N ALA A 76 12.13 13.24 -26.07
CA ALA A 76 13.24 12.70 -26.84
C ALA A 76 12.84 11.44 -27.62
N THR A 77 11.94 10.64 -27.05
CA THR A 77 11.41 9.40 -27.66
C THR A 77 9.97 9.51 -28.13
N GLY A 78 9.26 10.59 -27.77
CA GLY A 78 7.84 10.79 -28.04
C GLY A 78 6.91 9.99 -27.11
N VAL A 79 7.42 9.45 -26.01
CA VAL A 79 6.65 8.63 -25.07
C VAL A 79 5.76 9.51 -24.18
N THR A 80 4.53 9.05 -23.95
CA THR A 80 3.63 9.52 -22.90
C THR A 80 3.06 8.29 -22.23
N MET A 81 3.42 8.05 -20.97
CA MET A 81 3.25 6.75 -20.34
C MET A 81 2.79 6.89 -18.89
N PRO A 82 1.57 6.44 -18.56
CA PRO A 82 1.14 6.24 -17.18
C PRO A 82 1.65 4.89 -16.65
N GLU A 83 1.40 4.65 -15.37
CA GLU A 83 1.78 3.44 -14.62
C GLU A 83 3.28 3.37 -14.31
N SER A 84 3.60 3.41 -13.01
CA SER A 84 4.99 3.50 -12.54
C SER A 84 5.89 2.35 -13.00
N GLY A 85 5.34 1.15 -13.18
CA GLY A 85 6.08 -0.01 -13.65
C GLY A 85 6.51 0.11 -15.09
N ASN A 86 5.57 0.44 -15.95
CA ASN A 86 5.84 0.68 -17.36
C ASN A 86 6.86 1.81 -17.52
N ILE A 87 6.73 2.88 -16.72
CA ILE A 87 7.66 4.00 -16.73
C ILE A 87 9.07 3.54 -16.36
N LEU A 88 9.26 2.78 -15.28
CA LEU A 88 10.58 2.29 -14.86
C LEU A 88 11.17 1.31 -15.89
N GLU A 89 10.35 0.41 -16.44
CA GLU A 89 10.79 -0.49 -17.51
C GLU A 89 11.26 0.27 -18.74
N TYR A 90 10.49 1.27 -19.14
CA TYR A 90 10.86 2.17 -20.21
C TYR A 90 12.18 2.89 -19.92
N LEU A 91 12.33 3.46 -18.73
CA LEU A 91 13.51 4.21 -18.31
C LEU A 91 14.76 3.33 -18.31
N VAL A 92 14.71 2.15 -17.69
CA VAL A 92 15.83 1.21 -17.68
C VAL A 92 16.20 0.77 -19.09
N ARG A 93 15.22 0.39 -19.91
CA ARG A 93 15.47 -0.06 -21.28
C ARG A 93 16.08 1.02 -22.17
N THR A 94 15.73 2.28 -21.92
CA THR A 94 16.05 3.41 -22.82
C THR A 94 17.28 4.19 -22.35
N TYR A 95 17.45 4.30 -21.03
CA TYR A 95 18.44 5.17 -20.38
C TYR A 95 19.28 4.46 -19.31
N GLY A 96 19.04 3.17 -19.05
CA GLY A 96 19.84 2.39 -18.12
C GLY A 96 21.18 1.91 -18.72
N GLU A 97 22.09 1.53 -17.84
CA GLU A 97 23.40 0.94 -18.10
C GLU A 97 23.37 -0.59 -17.92
N GLU A 98 24.46 -1.28 -18.30
CA GLU A 98 24.58 -2.74 -18.09
C GLU A 98 24.51 -3.08 -16.59
N GLY A 99 23.42 -3.73 -16.17
CA GLY A 99 23.16 -4.08 -14.78
C GLY A 99 21.92 -3.39 -14.19
N ASP A 100 21.40 -2.35 -14.85
CA ASP A 100 20.15 -1.73 -14.43
C ASP A 100 18.97 -2.64 -14.71
N THR A 101 18.12 -2.82 -13.71
CA THR A 101 16.92 -3.64 -13.82
C THR A 101 15.67 -2.80 -13.70
N ALA A 102 14.72 -3.03 -14.61
CA ALA A 102 13.35 -2.53 -14.56
C ALA A 102 12.54 -3.11 -13.38
N ALA A 103 13.17 -4.01 -12.62
CA ALA A 103 12.54 -4.68 -11.51
C ALA A 103 12.02 -3.62 -10.53
N PHE A 104 10.77 -3.81 -10.12
CA PHE A 104 10.16 -3.09 -9.00
C PHE A 104 10.82 -3.36 -7.64
N ASP A 105 11.86 -4.19 -7.64
CA ASP A 105 12.75 -4.50 -6.53
C ASP A 105 13.78 -3.36 -6.47
N GLU A 106 13.75 -2.42 -5.53
CA GLU A 106 13.47 -2.60 -4.12
C GLU A 106 12.43 -1.56 -3.63
N LEU A 107 11.23 -2.01 -3.28
CA LEU A 107 10.92 -1.84 -1.85
C LEU A 107 11.97 -2.70 -1.17
N THR A 108 12.82 -2.14 -0.33
CA THR A 108 13.69 -2.97 0.50
C THR A 108 12.81 -4.04 1.12
N VAL A 109 12.99 -5.28 0.67
CA VAL A 109 12.26 -6.42 1.21
C VAL A 109 12.82 -6.58 2.61
N THR A 110 12.03 -6.15 3.59
CA THR A 110 12.42 -6.32 4.98
C THR A 110 11.91 -7.69 5.39
N GLU A 111 12.81 -8.67 5.38
CA GLU A 111 12.55 -9.99 5.98
C GLU A 111 12.18 -9.76 7.45
N PHE A 112 11.03 -10.26 7.85
CA PHE A 112 10.68 -10.31 9.25
C PHE A 112 11.41 -11.48 9.91
N GLY A 113 11.80 -11.31 11.17
CA GLY A 113 12.30 -12.43 11.97
C GLY A 113 11.21 -13.47 12.22
N ASP A 114 11.61 -14.65 12.68
CA ASP A 114 10.68 -15.70 13.10
C ASP A 114 9.62 -15.16 14.08
N SER A 115 8.44 -15.77 14.05
CA SER A 115 7.29 -15.42 14.90
C SER A 115 6.73 -16.69 15.54
N ASP A 116 6.61 -16.67 16.86
CA ASP A 116 5.95 -17.66 17.71
C ASP A 116 4.45 -17.34 17.88
N HIS A 117 3.81 -16.85 16.82
CA HIS A 117 2.40 -16.49 16.84
C HIS A 117 1.48 -17.69 17.13
N PRO A 118 0.27 -17.44 17.68
CA PRO A 118 -0.72 -18.49 17.88
C PRO A 118 -1.08 -19.22 16.58
N THR A 119 -1.01 -20.54 16.61
CA THR A 119 -1.28 -21.41 15.45
C THR A 119 -2.68 -22.03 15.53
N VAL A 120 -3.13 -22.64 14.42
CA VAL A 120 -4.47 -23.25 14.33
C VAL A 120 -4.67 -24.29 15.45
N GLY A 121 -5.79 -24.15 16.16
CA GLY A 121 -6.18 -24.97 17.31
C GLY A 121 -5.72 -24.44 18.67
N GLU A 122 -4.83 -23.44 18.70
CA GLU A 122 -4.44 -22.76 19.94
C GLU A 122 -5.44 -21.67 20.33
N THR A 123 -5.49 -21.31 21.61
CA THR A 123 -6.34 -20.22 22.08
C THR A 123 -5.75 -18.88 21.71
N ALA A 124 -6.54 -18.04 21.04
CA ALA A 124 -6.18 -16.68 20.70
C ALA A 124 -5.90 -15.84 21.97
N PRO A 125 -4.76 -15.14 22.07
CA PRO A 125 -4.44 -14.28 23.21
C PRO A 125 -5.55 -13.27 23.47
N ALA A 126 -6.02 -13.23 24.72
CA ALA A 126 -7.08 -12.33 25.14
C ALA A 126 -6.55 -10.90 25.29
N PHE A 127 -7.32 -9.93 24.81
CA PHE A 127 -7.03 -8.52 25.00
C PHE A 127 -8.31 -7.69 25.07
N THR A 128 -8.15 -6.46 25.58
CA THR A 128 -9.17 -5.41 25.54
C THR A 128 -8.51 -4.13 25.04
N ARG A 129 -9.12 -3.51 24.03
CA ARG A 129 -8.68 -2.23 23.46
C ARG A 129 -9.88 -1.37 23.08
N PRO A 130 -9.68 -0.04 22.91
CA PRO A 130 -10.68 0.80 22.28
C PRO A 130 -11.01 0.28 20.88
N LEU A 131 -12.23 -0.21 20.68
CA LEU A 131 -12.77 -0.53 19.37
C LEU A 131 -13.41 0.74 18.80
N VAL A 132 -12.91 1.17 17.65
CA VAL A 132 -13.24 2.46 17.04
C VAL A 132 -14.16 2.23 15.85
N THR A 133 -15.28 2.95 15.81
CA THR A 133 -16.16 3.11 14.64
C THR A 133 -16.06 4.54 14.12
N ASP A 134 -16.76 4.86 13.03
CA ASP A 134 -16.91 6.23 12.55
C ASP A 134 -17.56 7.15 13.61
N GLU A 135 -18.51 6.64 14.39
CA GLU A 135 -19.24 7.44 15.37
C GLU A 135 -18.54 7.58 16.74
N SER A 136 -17.90 6.52 17.24
CA SER A 136 -17.38 6.52 18.62
C SER A 136 -16.32 5.45 18.87
N TRP A 137 -15.82 5.37 20.10
CA TRP A 137 -15.03 4.24 20.56
C TRP A 137 -15.34 3.88 22.01
N SER A 138 -15.20 2.60 22.33
CA SER A 138 -15.30 2.06 23.69
C SER A 138 -14.33 0.90 23.87
N ASN A 139 -13.97 0.56 25.11
CA ASN A 139 -13.16 -0.63 25.36
C ASN A 139 -14.01 -1.87 25.13
N VAL A 140 -13.57 -2.75 24.24
CA VAL A 140 -14.25 -4.02 23.92
C VAL A 140 -13.21 -5.13 23.99
N ALA A 141 -13.50 -6.22 24.70
CA ALA A 141 -12.63 -7.40 24.69
C ALA A 141 -12.83 -8.23 23.41
N LEU A 142 -11.79 -8.92 22.94
CA LEU A 142 -11.90 -9.85 21.82
C LEU A 142 -13.02 -10.89 22.06
N SER A 143 -13.14 -11.38 23.30
CA SER A 143 -14.16 -12.36 23.67
C SER A 143 -15.58 -11.84 23.51
N GLU A 144 -15.82 -10.55 23.72
CA GLU A 144 -17.15 -9.95 23.53
C GLU A 144 -17.55 -9.96 22.05
N LEU A 145 -16.63 -9.61 21.15
CA LEU A 145 -16.89 -9.70 19.71
C LEU A 145 -17.12 -11.13 19.22
N VAL A 146 -16.37 -12.10 19.77
CA VAL A 146 -16.57 -13.52 19.46
C VAL A 146 -17.92 -14.01 19.97
N ASP A 147 -18.35 -13.59 21.17
CA ASP A 147 -19.66 -13.94 21.71
C ASP A 147 -20.81 -13.34 20.89
N ASP A 148 -20.64 -12.13 20.34
CA ASP A 148 -21.65 -11.44 19.55
C ASP A 148 -21.76 -11.98 18.11
N ALA A 149 -20.63 -12.24 17.45
CA ALA A 149 -20.59 -12.61 16.03
C ALA A 149 -20.29 -14.10 15.77
N GLY A 150 -19.99 -14.89 16.80
CA GLY A 150 -19.59 -16.30 16.65
C GLY A 150 -18.15 -16.48 16.15
N SER A 151 -17.69 -15.68 15.19
CA SER A 151 -16.30 -15.67 14.70
C SER A 151 -15.79 -14.24 14.50
N VAL A 152 -14.48 -14.05 14.68
CA VAL A 152 -13.81 -12.76 14.46
C VAL A 152 -12.58 -12.96 13.58
N LEU A 153 -12.50 -12.27 12.44
CA LEU A 153 -11.28 -12.13 11.66
C LEU A 153 -10.53 -10.88 12.16
N LEU A 154 -9.44 -11.10 12.90
CA LEU A 154 -8.49 -10.06 13.25
C LEU A 154 -7.56 -9.81 12.06
N VAL A 155 -7.48 -8.55 11.62
CA VAL A 155 -6.56 -8.11 10.57
C VAL A 155 -5.54 -7.18 11.20
N PHE A 156 -4.33 -7.67 11.46
CA PHE A 156 -3.20 -6.85 11.87
C PHE A 156 -2.63 -6.16 10.64
N TYR A 157 -2.60 -4.83 10.68
CA TYR A 157 -2.14 -4.03 9.55
C TYR A 157 -1.26 -2.88 10.04
N PRO A 158 -0.28 -2.48 9.22
CA PRO A 158 0.59 -1.35 9.52
C PRO A 158 -0.18 -0.02 9.37
N LEU A 159 0.43 1.11 9.71
CA LEU A 159 -0.13 2.47 9.67
C LEU A 159 -1.39 2.66 8.78
N ASN A 160 -2.48 3.20 9.35
CA ASN A 160 -3.75 3.53 8.66
C ASN A 160 -3.55 4.05 7.23
N TRP A 161 -2.80 5.14 7.09
CA TRP A 161 -2.59 5.86 5.83
C TRP A 161 -1.45 5.28 4.97
N GLY A 162 -0.88 4.14 5.38
CA GLY A 162 0.14 3.42 4.64
C GLY A 162 -0.41 2.90 3.30
N GLY A 163 0.41 2.97 2.24
CA GLY A 163 0.00 2.60 0.89
C GLY A 163 -0.53 1.17 0.77
N LYS A 164 0.11 0.23 1.48
CA LYS A 164 -0.29 -1.20 1.52
C LYS A 164 -1.55 -1.41 2.37
N SER A 165 -1.64 -0.80 3.55
CA SER A 165 -2.85 -0.82 4.39
C SER A 165 -4.09 -0.35 3.63
N MET A 166 -3.98 0.76 2.89
CA MET A 166 -5.08 1.27 2.06
C MET A 166 -5.49 0.31 0.94
N PHE A 167 -4.56 -0.48 0.39
CA PHE A 167 -4.83 -1.48 -0.64
C PHE A 167 -5.55 -2.70 -0.04
N TRP A 168 -5.12 -3.17 1.13
CA TRP A 168 -5.72 -4.33 1.80
C TRP A 168 -7.13 -4.06 2.23
N TRP A 169 -7.37 -2.94 2.92
CA TRP A 169 -8.70 -2.57 3.33
C TRP A 169 -9.65 -2.38 2.15
N LYS A 170 -9.15 -1.86 1.02
CA LYS A 170 -9.93 -1.77 -0.22
C LYS A 170 -10.28 -3.15 -0.77
N GLU A 171 -9.35 -4.10 -0.73
CA GLU A 171 -9.58 -5.45 -1.24
C GLU A 171 -10.52 -6.27 -0.34
N ILE A 172 -10.36 -6.19 0.99
CA ILE A 172 -11.27 -6.80 1.98
C ILE A 172 -12.68 -6.23 1.78
N GLN A 173 -12.82 -4.90 1.67
CA GLN A 173 -14.09 -4.24 1.38
C GLN A 173 -14.70 -4.71 0.04
N ARG A 174 -13.88 -4.85 -1.01
CA ARG A 174 -14.33 -5.33 -2.33
C ARG A 174 -14.90 -6.75 -2.27
N ARG A 175 -14.34 -7.60 -1.41
CA ARG A 175 -14.81 -8.97 -1.17
C ARG A 175 -16.05 -9.01 -0.29
N GLY A 176 -16.29 -7.96 0.50
CA GLY A 176 -17.49 -7.85 1.33
C GLY A 176 -17.47 -8.84 2.50
N TRP A 177 -16.29 -9.13 3.05
CA TRP A 177 -16.16 -10.00 4.22
C TRP A 177 -16.89 -9.40 5.43
N GLY A 178 -17.40 -10.26 6.30
CA GLY A 178 -18.22 -9.91 7.47
C GLY A 178 -19.69 -10.28 7.29
N GLY A 179 -20.44 -10.28 8.40
CA GLY A 179 -21.86 -10.64 8.43
C GLY A 179 -22.33 -10.99 9.84
N ASP A 180 -23.49 -11.64 9.94
CA ASP A 180 -24.08 -12.02 11.24
C ASP A 180 -23.21 -13.02 12.01
N ASP A 181 -22.51 -13.91 11.30
CA ASP A 181 -21.65 -14.97 11.86
C ASP A 181 -20.13 -14.64 11.78
N LEU A 182 -19.78 -13.40 11.39
CA LEU A 182 -18.38 -12.98 11.25
C LEU A 182 -18.21 -11.47 11.46
N SER A 183 -17.41 -11.09 12.46
CA SER A 183 -16.89 -9.74 12.58
C SER A 183 -15.51 -9.63 11.94
N VAL A 184 -15.28 -8.67 11.05
CA VAL A 184 -13.95 -8.36 10.52
C VAL A 184 -13.46 -7.08 11.18
N VAL A 185 -12.32 -7.15 11.88
CA VAL A 185 -11.82 -6.06 12.71
C VAL A 185 -10.33 -5.84 12.50
N GLY A 186 -9.93 -4.59 12.32
CA GLY A 186 -8.52 -4.23 12.21
C GLY A 186 -7.84 -4.08 13.56
N VAL A 187 -6.56 -4.40 13.66
CA VAL A 187 -5.72 -4.09 14.82
C VAL A 187 -4.50 -3.29 14.34
N GLY A 188 -4.30 -2.09 14.88
CA GLY A 188 -3.18 -1.23 14.49
C GLY A 188 -2.81 -0.21 15.56
N ILE A 189 -1.68 0.49 15.35
CA ILE A 189 -1.13 1.46 16.32
C ILE A 189 -1.78 2.86 16.26
N GLY A 190 -2.82 3.03 15.45
CA GLY A 190 -3.54 4.29 15.36
C GLY A 190 -4.19 4.67 16.70
N GLN A 191 -4.18 5.94 17.05
CA GLN A 191 -5.00 6.47 18.15
C GLN A 191 -6.48 6.51 17.70
N PRO A 192 -7.47 6.54 18.61
CA PRO A 192 -8.88 6.48 18.22
C PRO A 192 -9.29 7.54 17.18
N PHE A 193 -8.86 8.79 17.36
CA PHE A 193 -9.15 9.85 16.41
C PHE A 193 -8.51 9.65 15.02
N ASP A 194 -7.37 8.97 14.94
CA ASP A 194 -6.76 8.65 13.64
C ASP A 194 -7.52 7.52 12.95
N HIS A 195 -7.92 6.48 13.69
CA HIS A 195 -8.80 5.44 13.17
C HIS A 195 -10.14 5.99 12.70
N GLN A 196 -10.81 6.88 13.46
CA GLN A 196 -12.07 7.50 13.01
C GLN A 196 -11.89 8.21 11.65
N ARG A 197 -10.85 9.03 11.52
CA ARG A 197 -10.56 9.71 10.24
C ARG A 197 -10.25 8.75 9.12
N PHE A 198 -9.58 7.63 9.41
CA PHE A 198 -9.28 6.61 8.42
C PHE A 198 -10.56 5.87 7.99
N ILE A 199 -11.41 5.49 8.94
CA ILE A 199 -12.71 4.86 8.69
C ILE A 199 -13.58 5.78 7.82
N GLU A 200 -13.74 7.05 8.24
CA GLU A 200 -14.49 8.06 7.48
C GLU A 200 -13.91 8.30 6.09
N GLY A 201 -12.59 8.55 6.01
CA GLY A 201 -11.91 8.92 4.78
C GLY A 201 -11.80 7.78 3.76
N ARG A 202 -11.99 6.53 4.19
CA ARG A 202 -11.99 5.33 3.33
C ARG A 202 -13.37 4.71 3.19
N GLU A 203 -14.39 5.27 3.85
CA GLU A 203 -15.74 4.70 3.94
C GLU A 203 -15.68 3.23 4.38
N LEU A 204 -14.83 2.94 5.39
CA LEU A 204 -14.54 1.59 5.82
C LEU A 204 -15.71 1.05 6.65
N PRO A 205 -16.32 -0.10 6.29
CA PRO A 205 -17.42 -0.67 7.07
C PRO A 205 -16.95 -1.45 8.31
N TYR A 206 -15.63 -1.47 8.56
CA TYR A 206 -14.99 -2.29 9.59
C TYR A 206 -14.53 -1.43 10.77
N PRO A 207 -14.79 -1.86 12.01
CA PRO A 207 -14.22 -1.21 13.18
C PRO A 207 -12.73 -1.55 13.31
N LEU A 208 -12.00 -0.70 14.03
CA LEU A 208 -10.55 -0.84 14.23
C LEU A 208 -10.20 -0.75 15.71
N TYR A 209 -9.50 -1.75 16.24
CA TYR A 209 -8.88 -1.68 17.55
C TYR A 209 -7.69 -0.70 17.53
N SER A 210 -7.77 0.29 18.41
CA SER A 210 -6.68 1.22 18.69
C SER A 210 -5.71 0.61 19.70
N ASP A 211 -4.49 0.30 19.26
CA ASP A 211 -3.42 -0.21 20.12
C ASP A 211 -2.10 0.57 19.94
N PRO A 212 -2.03 1.85 20.33
CA PRO A 212 -0.85 2.68 20.07
C PRO A 212 0.44 2.23 20.73
N GLY A 213 0.35 1.36 21.75
CA GLY A 213 1.50 0.76 22.41
C GLY A 213 1.93 -0.56 21.80
N ASN A 214 1.26 -1.04 20.75
CA ASN A 214 1.54 -2.30 20.05
C ASN A 214 1.48 -3.58 20.91
N GLY A 215 0.89 -3.51 22.11
CA GLY A 215 0.88 -4.62 23.07
C GLY A 215 0.02 -5.82 22.64
N VAL A 216 -0.94 -5.63 21.72
CA VAL A 216 -1.69 -6.75 21.12
C VAL A 216 -0.81 -7.47 20.10
N ALA A 217 -0.02 -6.75 19.30
CA ALA A 217 0.95 -7.39 18.42
C ALA A 217 2.03 -8.14 19.20
N GLU A 218 2.49 -7.60 20.34
CA GLU A 218 3.39 -8.32 21.26
C GLU A 218 2.76 -9.62 21.77
N ALA A 219 1.47 -9.59 22.16
CA ALA A 219 0.78 -10.78 22.65
C ALA A 219 0.58 -11.87 21.59
N TYR A 220 0.48 -11.47 20.31
CA TYR A 220 0.37 -12.38 19.16
C TYR A 220 1.72 -12.67 18.50
N ASP A 221 2.82 -12.15 19.05
CA ASP A 221 4.17 -12.22 18.49
C ASP A 221 4.30 -11.80 17.01
N VAL A 222 3.57 -10.74 16.64
CA VAL A 222 3.55 -10.17 15.28
C VAL A 222 4.09 -8.74 15.29
N VAL A 223 5.13 -8.46 16.08
CA VAL A 223 5.75 -7.13 16.16
C VAL A 223 6.74 -6.93 15.00
N HIS A 224 6.80 -5.69 14.50
CA HIS A 224 7.80 -5.21 13.55
C HIS A 224 8.30 -3.82 13.94
N GLU A 225 9.61 -3.65 14.05
CA GLU A 225 10.25 -2.33 14.22
C GLU A 225 10.36 -1.61 12.87
N LEU A 226 9.89 -0.36 12.82
CA LEU A 226 9.85 0.40 11.58
C LEU A 226 11.22 0.94 11.19
N ASP A 227 11.67 0.59 9.98
CA ASP A 227 12.94 1.05 9.43
C ASP A 227 13.04 2.59 9.42
N GLY A 228 14.09 3.10 10.07
CA GLY A 228 14.34 4.54 10.18
C GLY A 228 13.48 5.27 11.22
N MET A 229 12.72 4.54 12.05
CA MET A 229 11.88 5.10 13.11
C MET A 229 12.25 4.50 14.48
N GLU A 230 13.38 4.95 15.03
CA GLU A 230 13.91 4.49 16.32
C GLU A 230 12.84 4.45 17.42
N GLY A 231 12.65 3.27 18.02
CA GLY A 231 11.71 3.04 19.12
C GLY A 231 10.24 3.02 18.72
N ILE A 232 9.93 2.98 17.42
CA ILE A 232 8.58 2.82 16.91
C ILE A 232 8.44 1.42 16.31
N ALA A 233 7.48 0.67 16.85
CA ALA A 233 7.08 -0.62 16.32
C ALA A 233 5.58 -0.65 16.02
N GLU A 234 5.19 -1.49 15.08
CA GLU A 234 3.82 -1.72 14.67
C GLU A 234 3.56 -3.22 14.47
N PRO A 235 2.30 -3.66 14.24
CA PRO A 235 2.07 -5.02 13.85
C PRO A 235 2.66 -5.23 12.46
N ARG A 236 3.43 -6.31 12.32
CA ARG A 236 3.61 -6.88 11.00
C ARG A 236 2.24 -7.36 10.48
N PRO A 237 2.10 -7.44 9.17
CA PRO A 237 0.89 -7.96 8.55
C PRO A 237 0.54 -9.36 9.03
N ALA A 238 -0.67 -9.55 9.51
CA ALA A 238 -1.16 -10.86 9.89
C ALA A 238 -2.69 -10.89 9.90
N THR A 239 -3.25 -12.09 9.78
CA THR A 239 -4.66 -12.36 9.98
C THR A 239 -4.86 -13.57 10.86
N PHE A 240 -5.80 -13.48 11.80
CA PHE A 240 -6.19 -14.59 12.65
C PHE A 240 -7.72 -14.70 12.63
N LEU A 241 -8.24 -15.82 12.14
CA LEU A 241 -9.65 -16.16 12.30
C LEU A 241 -9.83 -16.84 13.65
N VAL A 242 -10.61 -16.22 14.54
CA VAL A 242 -10.88 -16.70 15.89
C VAL A 242 -12.31 -17.21 15.95
N GLY A 243 -12.47 -18.50 16.25
CA GLY A 243 -13.78 -19.17 16.36
C GLY A 243 -14.48 -18.93 17.69
N ALA A 244 -15.69 -19.50 17.82
CA ALA A 244 -16.60 -19.27 18.95
C ALA A 244 -16.04 -19.67 20.32
N ASP A 245 -15.13 -20.65 20.37
CA ASP A 245 -14.43 -21.10 21.58
C ASP A 245 -13.10 -20.37 21.82
N ARG A 246 -12.83 -19.31 21.05
CA ARG A 246 -11.61 -18.49 21.05
C ARG A 246 -10.38 -19.24 20.56
N THR A 247 -10.56 -20.35 19.84
CA THR A 247 -9.45 -21.00 19.14
C THR A 247 -9.17 -20.33 17.80
N VAL A 248 -7.90 -20.37 17.38
CA VAL A 248 -7.49 -19.92 16.04
C VAL A 248 -7.90 -20.98 15.04
N GLU A 249 -8.72 -20.63 14.05
CA GLU A 249 -9.21 -21.52 13.00
C GLU A 249 -8.44 -21.36 11.69
N HIS A 250 -7.92 -20.15 11.43
CA HIS A 250 -7.02 -19.85 10.32
C HIS A 250 -6.02 -18.78 10.74
N VAL A 251 -4.80 -18.87 10.22
CA VAL A 251 -3.74 -17.90 10.46
C VAL A 251 -2.94 -17.66 9.19
N TRP A 252 -2.59 -16.41 8.96
CA TRP A 252 -1.53 -16.01 8.04
C TRP A 252 -0.72 -14.90 8.71
N VAL A 253 0.60 -15.00 8.65
CA VAL A 253 1.54 -13.99 9.14
C VAL A 253 2.53 -13.74 8.02
N ALA A 254 2.78 -12.47 7.71
CA ALA A 254 3.78 -12.15 6.69
C ALA A 254 5.19 -12.48 7.18
N ASP A 255 5.99 -13.03 6.26
CA ASP A 255 7.40 -13.32 6.43
C ASP A 255 8.26 -12.14 5.94
N GLU A 256 7.71 -11.28 5.09
CA GLU A 256 8.44 -10.13 4.54
C GLU A 256 7.59 -8.85 4.40
N TRP A 257 8.25 -7.70 4.37
CA TRP A 257 7.63 -6.44 3.99
C TRP A 257 8.13 -5.96 2.62
N PRO A 258 7.24 -5.71 1.64
CA PRO A 258 5.78 -5.79 1.74
C PRO A 258 5.17 -7.00 1.06
N GLU A 259 4.79 -8.02 1.84
CA GLU A 259 3.97 -9.14 1.38
C GLU A 259 2.49 -8.72 1.14
N THR A 260 1.65 -9.62 0.63
CA THR A 260 0.21 -9.39 0.47
C THR A 260 -0.56 -10.59 1.05
N PRO A 261 -1.64 -10.36 1.83
CA PRO A 261 -2.44 -11.45 2.37
C PRO A 261 -2.94 -12.40 1.27
N PRO A 262 -2.91 -13.73 1.48
CA PRO A 262 -3.47 -14.71 0.56
C PRO A 262 -5.00 -14.70 0.63
N TYR A 263 -5.62 -13.65 0.07
CA TYR A 263 -7.06 -13.38 0.27
C TYR A 263 -7.98 -14.55 -0.10
N ASP A 264 -7.67 -15.29 -1.17
CA ASP A 264 -8.50 -16.42 -1.60
C ASP A 264 -8.43 -17.58 -0.60
N GLU A 265 -7.28 -17.77 0.06
CA GLU A 265 -7.11 -18.76 1.13
C GLU A 265 -7.89 -18.33 2.38
N ILE A 266 -7.73 -17.08 2.79
CA ILE A 266 -8.45 -16.51 3.95
C ILE A 266 -9.96 -16.62 3.72
N GLU A 267 -10.45 -16.19 2.55
CA GLU A 267 -11.87 -16.25 2.18
C GLU A 267 -12.44 -17.67 2.23
N SER A 268 -11.64 -18.67 1.84
CA SER A 268 -12.04 -20.08 1.88
C SER A 268 -12.16 -20.63 3.31
N ALA A 269 -11.50 -19.99 4.29
CA ALA A 269 -11.57 -20.37 5.69
C ALA A 269 -12.70 -19.66 6.45
N LEU A 270 -13.24 -18.55 5.93
CA LEU A 270 -14.31 -17.80 6.59
C LEU A 270 -15.58 -18.64 6.71
N PRO A 271 -16.36 -18.47 7.81
CA PRO A 271 -17.65 -19.13 7.94
C PRO A 271 -18.57 -18.69 6.79
N THR A 272 -19.12 -19.67 6.07
CA THR A 272 -20.13 -19.39 5.06
C THR A 272 -21.44 -19.05 5.76
N GLY A 273 -21.78 -17.76 5.83
CA GLY A 273 -23.08 -17.33 6.32
C GLY A 273 -24.19 -18.07 5.57
N SER A 274 -25.13 -18.65 6.30
CA SER A 274 -26.34 -19.19 5.68
C SER A 274 -27.12 -18.02 5.09
N SER A 275 -27.02 -17.82 3.78
CA SER A 275 -27.88 -16.88 3.07
C SER A 275 -29.30 -17.45 3.06
N GLU A 276 -30.16 -17.01 3.99
CA GLU A 276 -31.62 -17.14 3.87
C GLU A 276 -32.21 -15.98 3.04
#